data_AF-A0A7W2IVZ1-F1
#
_entry.id   AF-A0A7W2IVZ1-F1
#
_cell.length_a   1.000
_cell.length_b   1.000
_cell.length_c   1.000
_cell.angle_alpha   90.00
_cell.angle_beta   90.00
_cell.angle_gamma   90.00
#
_symmetry.space_group_name_H-M   'P 1'
#
loop_
_entity.id
_entity.type
_entity.pdbx_description
1 polymer ?
#
loop_
_entity_poly.entity_id
_entity_poly.type
_entity_poly.pdbx_seq_one_letter_code
_entity_poly.pdbx_strand_id
1 'polypeptide(L)' 'RAQRRGLEGYVELQFVIRSDGSVDPGSIQVLSARPTNVFDKAARRSVSRWRFEPAQGLRRARQRLEFQLR' A
#
# COMPACT_ATOMS: atom_id res chain seq x y z
N ARG A 1 -4.93 -34.57 -5.64
CA ARG A 1 -5.86 -33.48 -5.23
C ARG A 1 -5.11 -32.16 -5.35
N ALA A 2 -5.68 -31.23 -6.10
CA ALA A 2 -5.04 -30.02 -6.57
C ALA A 2 -4.61 -29.10 -5.42
N GLN A 3 -3.35 -28.71 -5.45
CA GLN A 3 -2.78 -27.69 -4.60
C GLN A 3 -3.50 -26.38 -4.91
N ARG A 4 -4.34 -25.90 -4.00
CA ARG A 4 -4.84 -24.51 -4.03
C ARG A 4 -3.61 -23.61 -3.87
N ARG A 5 -2.89 -23.36 -4.97
CA ARG A 5 -1.90 -22.29 -5.04
C ARG A 5 -2.70 -21.00 -5.12
N GLY A 6 -3.33 -20.64 -4.00
CA GLY A 6 -3.86 -19.30 -3.81
C GLY A 6 -2.71 -18.35 -4.15
N LEU A 7 -2.94 -17.43 -5.06
CA LEU A 7 -1.95 -16.43 -5.40
C LEU A 7 -1.81 -15.52 -4.18
N GLU A 8 -0.81 -15.84 -3.36
CA GLU A 8 -0.34 -15.01 -2.26
C GLU A 8 0.67 -14.00 -2.79
N GLY A 9 0.72 -12.83 -2.16
CA GLY A 9 1.58 -11.77 -2.63
C GLY A 9 1.65 -10.59 -1.68
N TYR A 10 2.52 -9.64 -2.00
CA TYR A 10 2.64 -8.40 -1.27
C TYR A 10 2.86 -7.22 -2.20
N VAL A 11 2.51 -6.03 -1.70
CA VAL A 11 2.94 -4.75 -2.28
C VAL A 11 3.50 -3.89 -1.17
N GLU A 12 4.75 -3.47 -1.34
CA GLU A 12 5.43 -2.54 -0.47
C GLU A 12 5.37 -1.13 -1.08
N LEU A 13 4.87 -0.18 -0.30
CA LEU A 13 4.59 1.19 -0.71
C LEU A 13 5.34 2.19 0.16
N GLN A 14 5.70 3.32 -0.43
CA GLN A 14 6.09 4.54 0.26
C GLN A 14 5.12 5.66 -0.08
N PHE A 15 4.80 6.53 0.88
CA PHE A 15 3.94 7.68 0.67
C PHE A 15 4.19 8.76 1.73
N VAL A 16 3.68 9.96 1.46
CA VAL A 16 3.66 11.10 2.38
C VAL A 16 2.30 11.17 3.07
N ILE A 17 2.34 11.39 4.39
CA ILE A 17 1.20 11.73 5.24
C ILE A 17 1.27 13.25 5.48
N ARG A 18 0.19 13.95 5.14
CA ARG A 18 0.03 15.38 5.37
C ARG A 18 -0.20 15.70 6.85
N SER A 19 -0.09 16.97 7.21
CA SER A 19 -0.30 17.43 8.60
C SER A 19 -1.69 17.11 9.14
N ASP A 20 -2.70 17.10 8.26
CA ASP A 20 -4.08 16.73 8.60
C ASP A 20 -4.27 15.21 8.78
N GLY A 21 -3.24 14.40 8.53
CA GLY A 21 -3.30 12.93 8.62
C GLY A 21 -3.78 12.24 7.33
N SER A 22 -4.09 12.97 6.25
CA SER A 22 -4.37 12.36 4.94
C SER A 22 -3.11 11.85 4.27
N VAL A 23 -3.23 10.78 3.47
CA VAL A 23 -2.17 10.38 2.54
C VAL A 23 -2.18 11.30 1.31
N ASP A 24 -1.01 11.71 0.83
CA ASP A 24 -0.87 12.38 -0.46
C ASP A 24 -0.89 11.37 -1.61
N PRO A 25 -1.96 11.32 -2.44
CA PRO A 25 -2.07 10.33 -3.51
C PRO A 25 -0.96 10.45 -4.56
N GLY A 26 -0.44 11.66 -4.81
CA GLY A 26 0.64 11.89 -5.78
C GLY A 26 2.00 11.39 -5.30
N SER A 27 2.15 11.18 -3.99
CA SER A 27 3.38 10.71 -3.36
C SER A 27 3.50 9.18 -3.26
N ILE A 28 2.44 8.43 -3.61
CA ILE A 28 2.39 6.98 -3.43
C ILE A 28 3.27 6.29 -4.47
N GLN A 29 4.31 5.60 -4.01
CA GLN A 29 5.27 4.87 -4.82
C GLN A 29 5.29 3.40 -4.39
N VAL A 30 5.31 2.49 -5.37
CA VAL A 30 5.54 1.05 -5.12
C VAL A 30 7.05 0.83 -5.09
N LEU A 31 7.54 0.31 -3.98
CA LEU A 31 8.96 -0.03 -3.80
C LEU A 31 9.25 -1.46 -4.24
N SER A 32 8.34 -2.39 -3.96
CA SER A 32 8.47 -3.81 -4.30
C SER A 32 7.09 -4.44 -4.37
N ALA A 33 6.89 -5.40 -5.27
CA ALA A 33 5.63 -6.15 -5.35
C ALA A 33 5.88 -7.57 -5.87
N ARG A 34 5.16 -8.53 -5.30
CA ARG A 34 5.07 -9.90 -5.80
C ARG A 34 3.64 -10.41 -5.72
N PRO A 35 3.11 -10.99 -6.81
CA PRO A 35 3.55 -10.82 -8.19
C PRO A 35 3.52 -9.33 -8.60
N THR A 36 4.50 -8.90 -9.39
CA THR A 36 4.66 -7.50 -9.81
C THR A 36 3.49 -7.04 -10.68
N ASN A 37 3.04 -5.79 -10.52
CA ASN A 37 1.96 -5.14 -11.27
C ASN A 37 0.55 -5.75 -11.09
N VAL A 38 0.39 -6.85 -10.36
CA VAL A 38 -0.91 -7.50 -10.16
C VAL A 38 -1.75 -6.73 -9.14
N PHE A 39 -1.14 -6.35 -8.02
CA PHE A 39 -1.85 -5.75 -6.89
C PHE A 39 -1.59 -4.25 -6.73
N ASP A 40 -0.66 -3.67 -7.48
CA ASP A 40 -0.20 -2.29 -7.36
C ASP A 40 -1.34 -1.26 -7.39
N LYS A 41 -2.27 -1.38 -8.35
CA LYS A 41 -3.40 -0.45 -8.50
C LYS A 41 -4.37 -0.54 -7.32
N ALA A 42 -4.62 -1.74 -6.82
CA ALA A 42 -5.48 -1.96 -5.66
C ALA A 42 -4.82 -1.43 -4.39
N ALA A 43 -3.53 -1.74 -4.20
CA ALA A 43 -2.74 -1.29 -3.06
C ALA A 43 -2.67 0.25 -2.98
N ARG A 44 -2.36 0.93 -4.09
CA ARG A 44 -2.33 2.40 -4.17
C ARG A 44 -3.68 3.03 -3.80
N ARG A 45 -4.79 2.47 -4.31
CA ARG A 45 -6.15 2.96 -4.03
C ARG A 45 -6.55 2.76 -2.57
N SER A 46 -6.14 1.65 -1.96
CA SER A 46 -6.41 1.39 -0.54
C SER A 46 -5.64 2.38 0.34
N VAL A 47 -4.34 2.53 0.10
CA VAL A 47 -3.47 3.44 0.87
C VAL A 47 -3.87 4.90 0.70
N SER A 48 -4.31 5.33 -0.49
CA SER A 48 -4.76 6.72 -0.70
C SER A 48 -5.97 7.12 0.16
N ARG A 49 -6.68 6.14 0.73
CA ARG A 49 -7.86 6.36 1.59
C ARG A 49 -7.54 6.26 3.08
N TRP A 50 -6.31 5.92 3.43
CA TRP A 50 -5.92 5.83 4.83
C TRP A 50 -5.91 7.20 5.49
N ARG A 51 -6.27 7.19 6.76
CA ARG A 51 -6.24 8.35 7.65
C ARG A 51 -5.37 8.00 8.84
N PHE A 52 -4.46 8.90 9.17
CA PHE A 52 -3.58 8.81 10.32
C PHE A 52 -3.92 9.91 11.31
N GLU A 53 -3.42 9.77 12.54
CA GLU A 53 -3.46 10.86 13.49
C GLU A 53 -2.74 12.10 12.90
N PRO A 54 -3.38 13.28 12.96
CA PRO A 54 -2.74 14.53 12.60
C PRO A 54 -1.45 14.73 13.39
N ALA A 55 -0.45 15.31 12.74
CA ALA A 55 0.83 15.60 13.38
C ALA A 55 1.41 16.89 12.78
N GLN A 56 2.38 17.46 13.48
CA GLN A 56 3.10 18.61 12.96
C GLN A 56 4.01 18.15 11.80
N GLY A 57 3.84 18.81 10.65
CA GLY A 57 4.67 18.58 9.46
C GLY A 57 4.27 17.37 8.60
N LEU A 58 5.02 17.20 7.50
CA LEU A 58 4.87 16.08 6.57
C LEU A 58 5.69 14.88 7.06
N ARG A 59 5.12 13.69 6.99
CA ARG A 59 5.80 12.44 7.36
C ARG A 59 5.86 11.49 6.17
N ARG A 60 6.98 10.80 5.98
CA ARG A 60 7.06 9.68 5.02
C ARG A 60 6.83 8.37 5.75
N ALA A 61 6.01 7.50 5.18
CA ALA A 61 5.74 6.18 5.71
C ALA A 61 6.05 5.11 4.65
N ARG A 62 6.49 3.94 5.10
CA ARG A 62 6.68 2.73 4.29
C ARG A 62 5.79 1.63 4.87
N GLN A 63 4.99 0.99 4.03
CA GLN A 63 4.02 -0.02 4.45
C GLN A 63 3.94 -1.16 3.45
N ARG A 64 3.88 -2.39 3.97
CA ARG A 64 3.75 -3.61 3.18
C ARG A 64 2.36 -4.19 3.36
N LEU A 65 1.63 -4.33 2.27
CA LEU A 65 0.29 -4.92 2.22
C LEU A 65 0.42 -6.34 1.73
N GLU A 66 -0.03 -7.31 2.52
CA GLU A 66 -0.14 -8.72 2.13
C GLU A 66 -1.49 -8.97 1.45
N PHE A 67 -1.47 -9.78 0.41
CA PHE A 67 -2.64 -10.19 -0.38
C PHE A 67 -2.78 -11.70 -0.34
N GLN A 68 -3.98 -12.17 -0.05
CA GLN A 68 -4.37 -13.57 -0.14
C GLN A 68 -5.65 -13.66 -0.97
N LEU A 69 -5.55 -14.23 -2.17
CA LEU A 69 -6.72 -14.56 -2.99
C LEU A 69 -7.34 -15.86 -2.45
N ARG A 70 -8.55 -15.75 -1.89
CA ARG A 70 -9.34 -16.88 -1.39
C ARG A 70 -10.24 -17.45 -2.48
#